data_AF-A0A536F9Q4-F1
#
_entry.id   AF-A0A536F9Q4-F1
#
_cell.length_a   1.000
_cell.length_b   1.000
_cell.length_c   1.000
_cell.angle_alpha   90.00
_cell.angle_beta   90.00
_cell.angle_gamma   90.00
#
_symmetry.space_group_name_H-M   'P 1'
#
loop_
_entity.id
_entity.type
_entity.pdbx_description
1 polymer ?
#
loop_
_entity_poly.entity_id
_entity_poly.type
_entity_poly.pdbx_seq_one_letter_code
_entity_poly.pdbx_strand_id
1 'polypeptide(L)'
;LGAYFDQDVDRVVARLLGEQLEDGGWNCEVENGSVRSSFHTTIRVLEGLLAHERATGGSAESIATRRRGEEYLLERRLFRRRSTGAVVDPAWLQFSFPTRWHYDVLRALEYFQAAGDPPDPRVDEAIDLLRSKQLSDGTWLLENTHPGAVQFAFEDGDGRPSRWNTLRALRVLRWYEQSHQVAISAPTWETRA
;
A
#
# COMPACT_ATOMS: atom_id res chain seq x y z
N LEU A 1 -8.33 -8.25 -11.85
CA LEU A 1 -9.26 -9.32 -12.28
C LEU A 1 -8.74 -10.05 -13.52
N GLY A 2 -8.41 -9.38 -14.63
CA GLY A 2 -7.92 -10.06 -15.83
C GLY A 2 -6.73 -10.99 -15.59
N ALA A 3 -5.62 -10.48 -15.04
CA ALA A 3 -4.44 -11.30 -14.71
C ALA A 3 -4.74 -12.48 -13.75
N TYR A 4 -5.72 -12.34 -12.85
CA TYR A 4 -6.10 -13.42 -11.93
C TYR A 4 -6.82 -14.57 -12.66
N PHE A 5 -7.60 -14.26 -13.70
CA PHE A 5 -8.30 -15.23 -14.54
C PHE A 5 -7.52 -15.55 -15.83
N ASP A 6 -6.20 -15.35 -15.82
CA ASP A 6 -5.30 -15.66 -16.95
C ASP A 6 -5.73 -14.97 -18.27
N GLN A 7 -6.29 -13.76 -18.16
CA GLN A 7 -6.66 -12.94 -19.31
C GLN A 7 -5.52 -11.98 -19.65
N ASP A 8 -5.27 -11.80 -20.96
CA ASP A 8 -4.36 -10.78 -21.47
C ASP A 8 -4.88 -9.37 -21.11
N VAL A 9 -4.07 -8.65 -20.34
CA VAL A 9 -4.33 -7.27 -19.91
C VAL A 9 -3.21 -6.32 -20.32
N ASP A 10 -2.34 -6.70 -21.25
CA ASP A 10 -1.15 -5.94 -21.62
C ASP A 10 -1.50 -4.57 -22.18
N ARG A 11 -2.63 -4.45 -22.89
CA ARG A 11 -3.14 -3.15 -23.35
C ARG A 11 -3.50 -2.21 -22.20
N VAL A 12 -4.02 -2.75 -21.09
CA VAL A 12 -4.33 -1.95 -19.89
C VAL A 12 -3.03 -1.54 -19.20
N VAL A 13 -2.07 -2.46 -19.10
CA VAL A 13 -0.74 -2.16 -18.54
C VAL A 13 -0.07 -1.05 -19.35
N ALA A 14 0.04 -1.20 -20.67
CA ALA A 14 0.64 -0.20 -21.56
C ALA A 14 0.01 1.19 -21.40
N ARG A 15 -1.32 1.25 -21.25
CA ARG A 15 -2.03 2.51 -20.96
C ARG A 15 -1.59 3.11 -19.61
N LEU A 16 -1.53 2.30 -18.55
CA LEU A 16 -1.10 2.75 -17.24
C LEU A 16 0.35 3.25 -17.25
N LEU A 17 1.24 2.60 -18.01
CA LEU A 17 2.63 3.06 -18.16
C LEU A 17 2.69 4.45 -18.83
N GLY A 18 1.89 4.66 -19.88
CA GLY A 18 1.83 5.93 -20.60
C GLY A 18 1.12 7.08 -19.86
N GLU A 19 0.30 6.77 -18.84
CA GLU A 19 -0.48 7.74 -18.07
C GLU A 19 0.17 8.13 -16.72
N GLN A 20 1.36 7.60 -16.39
CA GLN A 20 2.06 7.97 -15.16
C GLN A 20 2.48 9.44 -15.18
N LEU A 21 2.12 10.19 -14.13
CA LEU A 21 2.42 11.62 -14.03
C LEU A 21 3.89 11.87 -13.67
N GLU A 22 4.33 13.12 -13.82
CA GLU A 22 5.72 13.53 -13.53
C GLU A 22 6.14 13.25 -12.09
N ASP A 23 5.21 13.42 -11.13
CA ASP A 23 5.43 13.14 -9.72
C ASP A 23 5.43 11.63 -9.36
N GLY A 24 5.32 10.76 -10.37
CA GLY A 24 5.48 9.31 -10.26
C GLY A 24 4.19 8.54 -9.97
N GLY A 25 3.09 9.18 -9.61
CA GLY A 25 1.83 8.49 -9.36
C GLY A 25 0.85 8.53 -10.55
N TRP A 26 -0.42 8.29 -10.23
CA TRP A 26 -1.55 8.42 -11.16
C TRP A 26 -2.67 9.24 -10.54
N ASN A 27 -3.54 9.79 -11.38
CA ASN A 27 -4.79 10.44 -10.95
C ASN A 27 -5.92 10.16 -11.96
N CYS A 28 -7.13 9.88 -11.48
CA CYS A 28 -8.31 9.75 -12.34
C CYS A 28 -8.82 11.11 -12.84
N GLU A 29 -8.46 12.21 -12.16
CA GLU A 29 -8.86 13.58 -12.51
C GLU A 29 -7.94 14.24 -13.56
N VAL A 30 -7.06 13.47 -14.22
CA VAL A 30 -6.19 14.01 -15.30
C VAL A 30 -7.04 14.55 -16.45
N GLU A 31 -8.14 13.87 -16.79
CA GLU A 31 -9.09 14.34 -17.81
C GLU A 31 -9.75 15.67 -17.44
N ASN A 32 -9.79 16.00 -16.15
CA ASN A 32 -10.30 17.26 -15.61
C ASN A 32 -9.19 18.28 -15.29
N GLY A 33 -7.97 18.05 -15.78
CA GLY A 33 -6.84 19.00 -15.69
C GLY A 33 -5.94 18.83 -14.47
N SER A 34 -6.08 17.75 -13.70
CA SER A 34 -5.17 17.49 -12.58
C SER A 34 -3.77 17.13 -13.07
N VAL A 35 -2.77 17.88 -12.60
CA VAL A 35 -1.34 17.61 -12.86
C VAL A 35 -0.63 16.93 -11.69
N ARG A 36 -1.37 16.56 -10.64
CA ARG A 36 -0.83 15.94 -9.42
C ARG A 36 -1.45 14.57 -9.24
N SER A 37 -0.63 13.59 -8.86
CA SER A 37 -1.13 12.27 -8.55
C SER A 37 -1.99 12.24 -7.29
N SER A 38 -2.85 11.25 -7.18
CA SER A 38 -3.67 10.98 -6.00
C SER A 38 -3.26 9.64 -5.36
N PHE A 39 -3.38 9.54 -4.04
CA PHE A 39 -3.09 8.30 -3.32
C PHE A 39 -4.03 7.16 -3.72
N HIS A 40 -5.33 7.47 -3.85
CA HIS A 40 -6.36 6.49 -4.23
C HIS A 40 -6.08 5.85 -5.59
N THR A 41 -5.78 6.65 -6.61
CA THR A 41 -5.48 6.11 -7.94
C THR A 41 -4.14 5.39 -7.92
N THR A 42 -3.12 5.99 -7.29
CA THR A 42 -1.76 5.42 -7.26
C THR A 42 -1.74 4.04 -6.61
N ILE A 43 -2.32 3.84 -5.42
CA ILE A 43 -2.29 2.52 -4.77
C ILE A 43 -2.99 1.44 -5.61
N ARG A 44 -4.09 1.80 -6.29
CA ARG A 44 -4.84 0.86 -7.13
C ARG A 44 -4.06 0.44 -8.36
N VAL A 45 -3.35 1.38 -8.98
CA VAL A 45 -2.47 1.09 -10.12
C VAL A 45 -1.30 0.22 -9.68
N LEU A 46 -0.66 0.55 -8.55
CA LEU A 46 0.43 -0.24 -7.97
C LEU A 46 0.01 -1.69 -7.70
N GLU A 47 -1.13 -1.92 -7.03
CA GLU A 47 -1.66 -3.27 -6.79
C GLU A 47 -1.92 -4.03 -8.11
N GLY A 48 -2.41 -3.34 -9.13
CA GLY A 48 -2.64 -3.92 -10.46
C GLY A 48 -1.36 -4.32 -11.17
N LEU A 49 -0.36 -3.43 -11.19
CA LEU A 49 0.95 -3.67 -11.80
C LEU A 49 1.69 -4.80 -11.07
N LEU A 50 1.67 -4.83 -9.74
CA LEU A 50 2.29 -5.89 -8.95
C LEU A 50 1.62 -7.25 -9.23
N ALA A 51 0.29 -7.29 -9.37
CA ALA A 51 -0.42 -8.52 -9.72
C ALA A 51 -0.08 -9.02 -11.14
N HIS A 52 0.03 -8.11 -12.11
CA HIS A 52 0.45 -8.45 -13.49
C HIS A 52 1.90 -8.94 -13.53
N GLU A 53 2.81 -8.26 -12.83
CA GLU A 53 4.21 -8.66 -12.71
C GLU A 53 4.35 -10.08 -12.15
N ARG A 54 3.62 -10.41 -11.09
CA ARG A 54 3.64 -11.76 -10.51
C ARG A 54 3.10 -12.84 -11.45
N ALA A 55 2.12 -12.50 -12.28
CA ALA A 55 1.50 -13.43 -13.22
C ALA A 55 2.37 -13.67 -14.46
N THR A 56 3.14 -12.67 -14.90
CA THR A 56 3.82 -12.67 -16.22
C THR A 56 5.34 -12.56 -16.14
N GLY A 57 5.90 -12.25 -14.97
CA GLY A 57 7.28 -11.83 -14.78
C GLY A 57 7.51 -10.32 -14.93
N GLY A 58 6.55 -9.59 -15.52
CA GLY A 58 6.67 -8.15 -15.78
C GLY A 58 7.72 -7.79 -16.83
N SER A 59 7.73 -6.53 -17.25
CA SER A 59 8.81 -5.96 -18.08
C SER A 59 9.68 -5.02 -17.26
N ALA A 60 10.89 -4.74 -17.74
CA ALA A 60 11.77 -3.75 -17.08
C ALA A 60 11.09 -2.37 -16.96
N GLU A 61 10.31 -1.99 -17.97
CA GLU A 61 9.53 -0.74 -17.97
C GLU A 61 8.40 -0.78 -16.94
N SER A 62 7.63 -1.87 -16.86
CA SER A 62 6.52 -1.98 -15.90
C SER A 62 7.03 -1.98 -14.46
N ILE A 63 8.14 -2.65 -14.20
CA ILE A 63 8.81 -2.68 -12.89
C ILE A 63 9.29 -1.27 -12.54
N ALA A 64 10.02 -0.59 -13.44
CA ALA A 64 10.52 0.77 -13.20
C ALA A 64 9.37 1.77 -12.94
N THR A 65 8.30 1.70 -13.71
CA THR A 65 7.09 2.50 -13.52
C THR A 65 6.42 2.23 -12.18
N ARG A 66 6.29 0.95 -11.77
CA ARG A 66 5.79 0.59 -10.44
C ARG A 66 6.66 1.18 -9.33
N ARG A 67 8.00 1.09 -9.44
CA ARG A 67 8.93 1.70 -8.47
C ARG A 67 8.77 3.21 -8.35
N ARG A 68 8.54 3.92 -9.45
CA ARG A 68 8.25 5.37 -9.41
C ARG A 68 6.96 5.71 -8.66
N GLY A 69 5.93 4.87 -8.80
CA GLY A 69 4.68 5.02 -8.03
C GLY A 69 4.84 4.70 -6.54
N GLU A 70 5.69 3.74 -6.21
CA GLU A 70 6.09 3.47 -4.83
C GLU A 70 6.78 4.67 -4.19
N GLU A 71 7.74 5.26 -4.91
CA GLU A 71 8.45 6.46 -4.46
C GLU A 71 7.49 7.63 -4.20
N TYR A 72 6.46 7.81 -5.03
CA TYR A 72 5.40 8.80 -4.78
C TYR A 72 4.76 8.64 -3.39
N LEU A 73 4.47 7.41 -2.96
CA LEU A 73 3.90 7.14 -1.64
C LEU A 73 4.95 7.26 -0.52
N LEU A 74 6.19 6.80 -0.76
CA LEU A 74 7.27 6.82 0.23
C LEU A 74 7.76 8.23 0.55
N GLU A 75 7.92 9.11 -0.44
CA GLU A 75 8.21 10.54 -0.22
C GLU A 75 7.18 11.23 0.70
N ARG A 76 5.99 10.64 0.76
CA ARG A 76 4.85 11.11 1.53
C ARG A 76 4.62 10.28 2.80
N ARG A 77 5.57 9.43 3.20
CA ARG A 77 5.46 8.54 4.37
C ARG A 77 4.10 7.83 4.43
N LEU A 78 3.57 7.46 3.26
CA LEU A 78 2.27 6.84 3.03
C LEU A 78 1.01 7.68 3.36
N PHE A 79 1.06 8.72 4.20
CA PHE A 79 -0.16 9.48 4.53
C PHE A 79 0.07 10.97 4.82
N ARG A 80 1.27 11.47 4.54
CA ARG A 80 1.71 12.83 4.81
C ARG A 80 1.71 13.66 3.53
N ARG A 81 1.38 14.95 3.66
CA ARG A 81 1.56 15.92 2.58
C ARG A 81 3.06 16.17 2.41
N ARG A 82 3.59 16.02 1.21
CA ARG A 82 5.01 16.27 0.90
C ARG A 82 5.45 17.68 1.32
N SER A 83 4.59 18.68 1.15
CA SER A 83 4.92 20.09 1.42
C SER A 83 4.90 20.49 2.90
N THR A 84 4.03 19.87 3.71
CA THR A 84 3.81 20.32 5.09
C THR A 84 4.06 19.26 6.16
N GLY A 85 4.18 17.99 5.78
CA GLY A 85 4.20 16.88 6.74
C GLY A 85 2.89 16.69 7.50
N ALA A 86 1.82 17.41 7.16
CA ALA A 86 0.52 17.18 7.78
C ALA A 86 -0.12 15.88 7.25
N VAL A 87 -0.99 15.25 8.04
CA VAL A 87 -1.84 14.16 7.56
C VAL A 87 -2.67 14.66 6.37
N VAL A 88 -2.72 13.90 5.28
CA VAL A 88 -3.45 14.28 4.06
C VAL A 88 -4.96 14.31 4.33
N ASP A 89 -5.46 13.23 4.93
CA ASP A 89 -6.85 12.99 5.30
C ASP A 89 -6.91 12.14 6.58
N PRO A 90 -7.55 12.63 7.68
CA PRO A 90 -7.71 11.86 8.91
C PRO A 90 -8.40 10.50 8.74
N ALA A 91 -9.26 10.33 7.74
CA ALA A 91 -9.95 9.06 7.48
C ALA A 91 -8.96 7.94 7.11
N TRP A 92 -7.78 8.26 6.58
CA TRP A 92 -6.77 7.26 6.19
C TRP A 92 -6.07 6.62 7.39
N LEU A 93 -6.25 7.18 8.59
CA LEU A 93 -5.77 6.62 9.85
C LEU A 93 -6.75 5.58 10.47
N GLN A 94 -7.89 5.34 9.81
CA GLN A 94 -8.93 4.40 10.23
C GLN A 94 -8.90 3.17 9.33
N PHE A 95 -8.66 1.99 9.91
CA PHE A 95 -8.47 0.78 9.14
C PHE A 95 -9.80 0.15 8.71
N SER A 96 -9.93 -0.06 7.40
CA SER A 96 -11.17 -0.49 6.78
C SER A 96 -10.99 -1.86 6.13
N PHE A 97 -12.05 -2.68 6.15
CA PHE A 97 -12.09 -3.90 5.35
C PHE A 97 -13.52 -4.26 4.89
N PRO A 98 -13.74 -4.58 3.60
CA PRO A 98 -12.82 -4.34 2.50
C PRO A 98 -12.61 -2.82 2.26
N THR A 99 -11.41 -2.43 1.84
CA THR A 99 -11.05 -1.02 1.58
C THR A 99 -11.78 -0.41 0.37
N ARG A 100 -12.34 -1.25 -0.51
CA ARG A 100 -12.99 -0.84 -1.76
C ARG A 100 -12.07 0.10 -2.57
N TRP A 101 -12.55 1.29 -2.94
CA TRP A 101 -11.76 2.30 -3.63
C TRP A 101 -10.99 3.23 -2.69
N HIS A 102 -11.26 3.18 -1.38
CA HIS A 102 -10.63 4.06 -0.41
C HIS A 102 -9.18 3.65 -0.11
N TYR A 103 -8.41 4.66 0.25
CA TYR A 103 -7.05 4.54 0.74
C TYR A 103 -7.09 4.53 2.27
N ASP A 104 -6.30 3.67 2.88
CA ASP A 104 -5.90 3.77 4.27
C ASP A 104 -4.44 3.34 4.41
N VAL A 105 -3.82 3.70 5.53
CA VAL A 105 -2.39 3.40 5.76
C VAL A 105 -2.10 1.90 5.76
N LEU A 106 -3.03 1.08 6.26
CA LEU A 106 -2.85 -0.38 6.31
C LEU A 106 -2.84 -1.00 4.91
N ARG A 107 -3.65 -0.50 3.97
CA ARG A 107 -3.63 -0.90 2.56
C ARG A 107 -2.28 -0.63 1.91
N ALA A 108 -1.69 0.53 2.19
CA ALA A 108 -0.38 0.88 1.67
C ALA A 108 0.71 -0.01 2.25
N LEU A 109 0.71 -0.23 3.57
CA LEU A 109 1.65 -1.13 4.22
C LEU A 109 1.52 -2.57 3.70
N GLU A 110 0.28 -3.06 3.51
CA GLU A 110 0.02 -4.37 2.94
C GLU A 110 0.55 -4.48 1.50
N TYR A 111 0.41 -3.42 0.69
CA TYR A 111 1.01 -3.37 -0.63
C TYR A 111 2.54 -3.50 -0.57
N PHE A 112 3.24 -2.73 0.27
CA PHE A 112 4.70 -2.81 0.38
C PHE A 112 5.16 -4.17 0.92
N GLN A 113 4.43 -4.72 1.90
CA GLN A 113 4.64 -6.08 2.38
C GLN A 113 4.49 -7.10 1.25
N ALA A 114 3.50 -6.94 0.38
CA ALA A 114 3.29 -7.82 -0.77
C ALA A 114 4.37 -7.62 -1.84
N ALA A 115 4.81 -6.40 -2.13
CA ALA A 115 5.89 -6.15 -3.09
C ALA A 115 7.16 -6.94 -2.75
N GLY A 116 7.41 -7.16 -1.45
CA GLY A 116 8.36 -8.15 -0.96
C GLY A 116 9.79 -7.65 -0.78
N ASP A 117 10.04 -6.36 -1.06
CA ASP A 117 11.31 -5.73 -0.75
C ASP A 117 11.49 -5.54 0.76
N PRO A 118 12.74 -5.37 1.23
CA PRO A 118 13.00 -4.93 2.59
C PRO A 118 12.23 -3.62 2.90
N PRO A 119 11.72 -3.43 4.13
CA PRO A 119 11.06 -2.21 4.55
C PRO A 119 11.96 -0.99 4.34
N ASP A 120 11.44 0.01 3.61
CA ASP A 120 12.06 1.33 3.51
C ASP A 120 11.83 2.11 4.82
N PRO A 121 12.85 2.77 5.41
CA PRO A 121 12.70 3.53 6.67
C PRO A 121 11.60 4.61 6.65
N ARG A 122 11.13 5.02 5.47
CA ARG A 122 10.02 5.99 5.34
C ARG A 122 8.66 5.38 5.72
N VAL A 123 8.56 4.07 5.89
CA VAL A 123 7.36 3.38 6.39
C VAL A 123 7.28 3.32 7.91
N ASP A 124 8.35 3.64 8.64
CA ASP A 124 8.44 3.49 10.11
C ASP A 124 7.27 4.19 10.83
N GLU A 125 6.94 5.42 10.41
CA GLU A 125 5.84 6.19 11.00
C GLU A 125 4.48 5.50 10.81
N ALA A 126 4.27 4.86 9.65
CA ALA A 126 3.06 4.10 9.36
C ALA A 126 3.02 2.78 10.18
N ILE A 127 4.17 2.16 10.43
CA ILE A 127 4.30 0.99 11.30
C ILE A 127 4.00 1.36 12.76
N ASP A 128 4.48 2.51 13.23
CA ASP A 128 4.17 3.01 14.58
C ASP A 128 2.68 3.28 14.73
N LEU A 129 2.03 3.87 13.72
CA LEU A 129 0.57 4.01 13.68
C LEU A 129 -0.11 2.63 13.78
N LEU A 130 0.33 1.66 12.99
CA LEU A 130 -0.21 0.30 13.02
C LEU A 130 -0.10 -0.32 14.42
N ARG A 131 1.08 -0.26 15.06
CA ARG A 131 1.33 -0.77 16.41
C ARG A 131 0.49 -0.07 17.46
N SER A 132 0.36 1.26 17.37
CA SER A 132 -0.41 2.06 18.33
C SER A 132 -1.89 1.68 18.41
N LYS A 133 -2.41 1.03 17.35
CA LYS A 133 -3.80 0.61 17.23
C LYS A 133 -4.03 -0.86 17.59
N GLN A 134 -2.99 -1.59 17.96
CA GLN A 134 -3.11 -2.97 18.43
C GLN A 134 -3.82 -2.98 19.80
N LEU A 135 -4.87 -3.78 19.92
CA LEU A 135 -5.54 -4.02 21.19
C LEU A 135 -4.71 -4.91 22.10
N SER A 136 -5.06 -4.95 23.39
CA SER A 136 -4.37 -5.77 24.39
C SER A 136 -4.43 -7.28 24.11
N ASP A 137 -5.44 -7.74 23.36
CA ASP A 137 -5.58 -9.13 22.91
C ASP A 137 -4.82 -9.41 21.59
N GLY A 138 -4.09 -8.43 21.07
CA GLY A 138 -3.30 -8.55 19.85
C GLY A 138 -4.09 -8.35 18.55
N THR A 139 -5.36 -7.97 18.62
CA THR A 139 -6.21 -7.72 17.43
C THR A 139 -6.26 -6.24 17.03
N TRP A 140 -6.84 -5.95 15.87
CA TRP A 140 -7.12 -4.59 15.38
C TRP A 140 -8.61 -4.41 15.12
N LEU A 141 -9.12 -3.20 15.35
CA LEU A 141 -10.51 -2.88 15.10
C LEU A 141 -10.83 -2.75 13.59
N LEU A 142 -12.10 -2.95 13.24
CA LEU A 142 -12.71 -2.28 12.09
C LEU A 142 -13.09 -0.86 12.49
N GLU A 143 -12.78 0.15 11.68
CA GLU A 143 -12.97 1.54 12.12
C GLU A 143 -13.78 2.41 11.16
N ASN A 144 -13.85 2.04 9.89
CA ASN A 144 -14.47 2.87 8.85
C ASN A 144 -15.10 2.00 7.76
N THR A 145 -16.26 1.43 8.06
CA THR A 145 -17.01 0.63 7.08
C THR A 145 -17.58 1.53 5.99
N HIS A 146 -17.18 1.28 4.75
CA HIS A 146 -17.65 2.08 3.61
C HIS A 146 -19.08 1.73 3.19
N PRO A 147 -19.95 2.73 2.96
CA PRO A 147 -21.35 2.51 2.59
C PRO A 147 -21.50 1.92 1.18
N GLY A 148 -22.58 1.19 0.95
CA GLY A 148 -22.94 0.61 -0.36
C GLY A 148 -23.31 -0.87 -0.26
N ALA A 149 -23.88 -1.41 -1.33
CA ALA A 149 -24.40 -2.78 -1.35
C ALA A 149 -23.33 -3.82 -0.99
N VAL A 150 -23.65 -4.69 -0.03
CA VAL A 150 -22.82 -5.83 0.37
C VAL A 150 -23.60 -7.11 0.10
N GLN A 151 -22.99 -8.05 -0.59
CA GLN A 151 -23.59 -9.36 -0.84
C GLN A 151 -23.45 -10.28 0.39
N PHE A 152 -22.41 -10.04 1.20
CA PHE A 152 -22.15 -10.75 2.45
C PHE A 152 -21.34 -9.87 3.41
N ALA A 153 -21.58 -10.02 4.71
CA ALA A 153 -20.84 -9.30 5.74
C ALA A 153 -19.54 -10.05 6.07
N PHE A 154 -18.41 -9.35 6.02
CA PHE A 154 -17.09 -9.90 6.35
C PHE A 154 -16.70 -9.70 7.82
N GLU A 155 -17.26 -8.66 8.44
CA GLU A 155 -16.87 -8.16 9.76
C GLU A 155 -18.12 -7.79 10.58
N ASP A 156 -17.95 -7.72 11.90
CA ASP A 156 -19.04 -7.47 12.86
C ASP A 156 -19.41 -5.98 13.01
N GLY A 157 -18.79 -5.12 12.20
CA GLY A 157 -19.01 -3.66 12.17
C GLY A 157 -17.94 -2.85 12.90
N ASP A 158 -18.04 -1.54 12.77
CA ASP A 158 -17.06 -0.59 13.29
C ASP A 158 -16.98 -0.63 14.83
N GLY A 159 -15.77 -0.47 15.36
CA GLY A 159 -15.47 -0.58 16.79
C GLY A 159 -15.38 -2.01 17.32
N ARG A 160 -15.55 -3.03 16.47
CA ARG A 160 -15.34 -4.43 16.82
C ARG A 160 -13.97 -4.93 16.35
N PRO A 161 -13.35 -5.90 17.05
CA PRO A 161 -12.17 -6.59 16.54
C PRO A 161 -12.41 -7.16 15.13
N SER A 162 -11.52 -6.83 14.20
CA SER A 162 -11.59 -7.23 12.80
C SER A 162 -10.63 -8.37 12.53
N ARG A 163 -11.15 -9.46 11.97
CA ARG A 163 -10.33 -10.62 11.59
C ARG A 163 -9.40 -10.27 10.43
N TRP A 164 -9.89 -9.50 9.46
CA TRP A 164 -9.13 -9.15 8.27
C TRP A 164 -8.06 -8.10 8.55
N ASN A 165 -8.38 -7.03 9.28
CA ASN A 165 -7.36 -6.05 9.68
C ASN A 165 -6.30 -6.70 10.55
N THR A 166 -6.68 -7.61 11.46
CA THR A 166 -5.72 -8.38 12.26
C THR A 166 -4.79 -9.22 11.38
N LEU A 167 -5.32 -9.96 10.41
CA LEU A 167 -4.49 -10.76 9.49
C LEU A 167 -3.51 -9.89 8.71
N ARG A 168 -3.98 -8.77 8.16
CA ARG A 168 -3.18 -7.83 7.36
C ARG A 168 -2.09 -7.19 8.20
N ALA A 169 -2.44 -6.71 9.39
CA ALA A 169 -1.52 -6.11 10.36
C ALA A 169 -0.41 -7.08 10.76
N LEU A 170 -0.76 -8.33 11.11
CA LEU A 170 0.21 -9.35 11.51
C LEU A 170 1.19 -9.70 10.38
N ARG A 171 0.74 -9.73 9.12
CA ARG A 171 1.62 -9.92 7.96
C ARG A 171 2.60 -8.77 7.79
N VAL A 172 2.11 -7.54 7.89
CA VAL A 172 2.93 -6.32 7.82
C VAL A 172 3.97 -6.29 8.93
N LEU A 173 3.58 -6.50 10.19
CA LEU A 173 4.52 -6.46 11.33
C LEU A 173 5.58 -7.54 11.21
N ARG A 174 5.20 -8.76 10.80
CA ARG A 174 6.15 -9.85 10.57
C ARG A 174 7.17 -9.49 9.50
N TRP A 175 6.71 -8.96 8.36
CA TRP A 175 7.59 -8.50 7.28
C TRP A 175 8.56 -7.42 7.77
N TYR A 176 8.04 -6.44 8.52
CA TYR A 176 8.86 -5.37 9.07
C TYR A 176 9.94 -5.88 10.04
N GLU A 177 9.56 -6.77 10.96
CA GLU A 177 10.44 -7.24 12.03
C GLU A 177 11.51 -8.23 11.55
N GLN A 178 11.18 -9.10 10.59
CA GLN A 178 12.15 -10.05 10.03
C GLN A 178 13.34 -9.34 9.37
N SER A 179 13.10 -8.24 8.66
CA SER A 179 14.17 -7.45 8.05
C SER A 179 15.03 -6.71 9.09
N HIS A 180 14.43 -6.27 10.19
CA HIS A 180 15.16 -5.60 11.29
C HIS A 180 16.00 -6.58 12.12
N GLN A 181 15.51 -7.81 12.33
CA GLN A 181 16.30 -8.87 12.98
C GLN A 181 17.52 -9.26 12.15
N VAL A 182 17.38 -9.36 10.82
CA VAL A 182 18.50 -9.61 9.91
C VAL A 182 19.52 -8.48 10.00
N ALA A 183 19.09 -7.22 9.98
CA ALA A 183 19.98 -6.05 10.10
C ALA A 183 20.76 -6.00 11.42
N ILE A 184 20.12 -6.36 12.55
CA ILE A 184 20.76 -6.40 13.88
C ILE A 184 21.74 -7.57 14.00
N SER A 185 21.50 -8.68 13.29
CA SER A 185 22.34 -9.88 13.32
C SER A 185 23.54 -9.86 12.37
N ALA A 186 23.67 -8.85 11.51
CA ALA A 186 24.77 -8.73 10.55
C ALA A 186 26.11 -8.37 11.26
N PRO A 187 27.20 -9.14 11.07
CA PRO A 187 28.49 -8.83 11.69
C PRO A 187 29.08 -7.50 11.21
N THR A 188 29.55 -6.66 12.13
CA THR A 188 30.02 -5.29 11.88
C THR A 188 31.42 -5.16 11.24
N TRP A 189 31.98 -6.19 10.60
CA TRP A 189 33.39 -6.18 10.16
C TRP A 189 33.66 -5.89 8.67
N GLU A 190 32.67 -5.69 7.81
CA GLU A 190 32.91 -5.44 6.36
C GLU A 190 33.08 -3.96 5.97
N THR A 191 33.82 -3.13 6.75
CA THR A 191 34.20 -1.79 6.25
C THR A 191 35.65 -1.41 6.52
N ARG A 192 36.60 -2.35 6.35
CA ARG A 192 38.00 -2.02 6.06
C ARG A 192 38.67 -3.09 5.19
N ALA A 193 38.82 -2.80 3.90
CA ALA A 193 39.98 -3.15 3.07
C ALA A 193 40.00 -2.25 1.83
#